data_AF-A0A971DPN6-F1
#
_entry.id   AF-A0A971DPN6-F1
#
_cell.length_a   1.000
_cell.length_b   1.000
_cell.length_c   1.000
_cell.angle_alpha   90.00
_cell.angle_beta   90.00
_cell.angle_gamma   90.00
#
_symmetry.space_group_name_H-M   'P 1'
#
loop_
_entity.id
_entity.type
_entity.pdbx_description
1 polymer ?
#
loop_
_entity_poly.entity_id
_entity_poly.type
_entity_poly.pdbx_seq_one_letter_code
_entity_poly.pdbx_strand_id
1 'polypeptide(L)'
;VELSKPGVLLAFFSAFLWASFWIVNRRNKNVDGILGLFLSFMFGSVYLSLATLFVPVSLGSLQGFLSAVYVGLFEMAVPFIFFGLALQKTTNPALTNQLCYLSPFISLFLIHAVLGETIYFTTYMGLFLIVFGILLNEYLNKRRVAV
;
A
#
# COMPACT_ATOMS: atom_id res chain seq x y z
N VAL A 1 -4.46 22.10 -14.11
CA VAL A 1 -4.30 21.54 -12.75
C VAL A 1 -2.96 22.02 -12.22
N GLU A 2 -2.95 23.05 -11.37
CA GLU A 2 -1.69 23.48 -10.75
C GLU A 2 -1.27 22.44 -9.72
N LEU A 3 -0.14 21.77 -9.95
CA LEU A 3 0.41 20.84 -8.98
C LEU A 3 0.91 21.62 -7.76
N SER A 4 0.28 21.38 -6.62
CA SER A 4 0.72 21.92 -5.34
C SER A 4 2.11 21.35 -5.00
N LYS A 5 3.14 22.19 -5.14
CA LYS A 5 4.53 21.87 -4.78
C LYS A 5 4.67 21.19 -3.39
N PRO A 6 4.02 21.67 -2.31
CA PRO A 6 4.10 21.00 -1.02
C PRO A 6 3.42 19.63 -1.03
N GLY A 7 2.32 19.45 -1.77
CA GLY A 7 1.64 18.15 -1.89
C GLY A 7 2.53 17.09 -2.57
N VAL A 8 3.23 17.47 -3.65
CA VAL A 8 4.17 16.57 -4.34
C VAL A 8 5.31 16.16 -3.42
N LEU A 9 5.85 17.11 -2.63
CA LEU A 9 6.93 16.83 -1.69
C LEU A 9 6.48 15.87 -0.57
N LEU A 10 5.27 16.05 -0.04
CA LEU A 10 4.68 15.15 0.96
C LEU A 10 4.46 13.74 0.41
N ALA A 11 3.96 13.62 -0.83
CA ALA A 11 3.76 12.33 -1.49
C ALA A 11 5.10 11.58 -1.67
N PHE A 12 6.14 12.28 -2.12
CA PHE A 12 7.48 11.70 -2.26
C PHE A 12 8.04 11.26 -0.90
N PHE A 13 7.91 12.11 0.13
CA PHE A 13 8.38 11.78 1.48
C PHE A 13 7.65 10.56 2.07
N SER A 14 6.33 10.45 1.86
CA SER A 14 5.55 9.28 2.25
C SER A 14 6.02 8.00 1.56
N ALA A 15 6.24 8.06 0.24
CA ALA A 15 6.77 6.92 -0.52
C ALA A 15 8.17 6.51 -0.04
N PHE A 16 9.02 7.48 0.31
CA PHE A 16 10.36 7.22 0.85
C PHE A 16 10.30 6.56 2.24
N LEU A 17 9.45 7.04 3.14
CA LEU A 17 9.24 6.44 4.46
C LEU A 17 8.72 5.00 4.35
N TRP A 18 7.75 4.78 3.47
CA TRP A 18 7.20 3.46 3.19
C TRP A 18 8.28 2.47 2.71
N ALA A 19 9.06 2.85 1.71
CA ALA A 19 10.12 2.00 1.19
C ALA A 19 11.17 1.68 2.27
N SER A 20 11.58 2.70 3.04
CA SER A 20 12.56 2.54 4.12
C SER A 20 12.08 1.58 5.21
N PHE A 21 10.82 1.69 5.63
CA PHE A 21 10.20 0.80 6.61
C PHE A 21 10.31 -0.67 6.19
N TRP A 22 9.90 -0.99 4.96
CA TRP A 22 9.96 -2.36 4.45
C TRP A 22 11.38 -2.88 4.24
N ILE A 23 12.31 -2.03 3.80
CA ILE A 23 13.73 -2.41 3.65
C ILE A 23 14.35 -2.74 5.01
N VAL A 24 14.10 -1.93 6.04
CA VAL A 24 14.60 -2.14 7.41
C VAL A 24 13.97 -3.40 8.01
N ASN A 25 12.65 -3.56 7.91
CA ASN A 25 11.97 -4.76 8.39
C ASN A 25 12.49 -6.04 7.74
N ARG A 26 12.86 -5.99 6.45
CA ARG A 26 13.48 -7.13 5.76
C ARG A 26 14.89 -7.44 6.28
N ARG A 27 15.68 -6.42 6.62
CA ARG A 27 17.05 -6.60 7.14
C ARG A 27 17.02 -7.26 8.52
N ASN A 28 16.01 -6.95 9.32
CA ASN A 28 15.83 -7.49 10.66
C ASN A 28 15.08 -8.83 10.67
N LYS A 29 15.72 -9.88 10.13
CA LYS A 29 15.15 -11.24 10.12
C LYS A 29 14.96 -11.87 11.51
N ASN A 30 15.61 -11.32 12.53
CA ASN A 30 15.57 -11.83 13.90
C ASN A 30 14.31 -11.40 14.66
N VAL A 31 13.54 -10.46 14.11
CA VAL A 31 12.28 -10.00 14.70
C VAL A 31 11.14 -10.71 14.00
N ASP A 32 10.24 -11.33 14.76
CA ASP A 32 9.01 -11.90 14.22
C ASP A 32 8.23 -10.81 13.47
N GLY A 33 7.87 -11.07 12.21
CA GLY A 33 7.15 -10.11 11.37
C GLY A 33 5.84 -9.63 12.00
N ILE A 34 5.18 -10.50 12.78
CA ILE A 34 3.95 -10.16 13.49
C ILE A 34 4.23 -9.18 14.63
N LEU A 35 5.30 -9.41 15.40
CA LEU A 35 5.70 -8.50 16.49
C LEU A 35 6.12 -7.12 15.96
N GLY A 36 6.87 -7.07 14.87
CA GLY A 36 7.27 -5.81 14.23
C GLY A 36 6.06 -5.01 13.74
N LEU A 37 5.08 -5.69 13.15
CA LEU A 37 3.85 -5.05 12.68
C LEU A 37 2.96 -4.59 13.84
N PHE A 38 2.84 -5.39 14.90
CA PHE A 38 2.11 -5.01 16.12
C PHE A 38 2.69 -3.74 16.75
N LEU A 39 4.01 -3.68 16.93
CA LEU A 39 4.67 -2.49 17.46
C LEU A 39 4.45 -1.27 16.55
N SER A 40 4.50 -1.46 15.23
CA SER A 40 4.25 -0.39 14.26
C SER A 40 2.83 0.17 14.38
N PHE A 41 1.82 -0.69 14.51
CA PHE A 41 0.44 -0.26 14.74
C PHE A 41 0.26 0.39 16.12
N MET A 42 0.93 -0.11 17.16
CA MET A 42 0.86 0.47 18.51
C MET A 42 1.41 1.90 18.53
N PHE A 43 2.63 2.10 18.02
CA PHE A 43 3.21 3.44 17.91
C PHE A 43 2.43 4.34 16.95
N GLY A 44 1.96 3.79 15.83
CA GLY A 44 1.09 4.49 14.88
C GLY A 44 -0.20 5.00 15.54
N SER A 45 -0.85 4.19 16.37
CA SER A 45 -2.03 4.58 17.14
C SER A 45 -1.73 5.72 18.12
N VAL A 46 -0.58 5.67 18.80
CA VAL A 46 -0.16 6.76 19.71
C VAL A 46 0.07 8.05 18.92
N TYR A 47 0.80 8.01 17.81
CA TYR A 47 1.04 9.20 16.99
C TYR A 47 -0.26 9.78 16.41
N LEU A 48 -1.18 8.92 15.96
CA LEU A 48 -2.49 9.37 15.47
C LEU A 48 -3.34 10.00 16.58
N SER A 49 -3.33 9.43 17.80
CA SER A 49 -4.03 10.04 18.94
C SER A 49 -3.46 11.39 19.37
N LEU A 50 -2.16 11.62 19.20
CA LEU A 50 -1.57 12.93 19.44
C LEU A 50 -1.92 13.91 18.31
N ALA A 51 -2.02 13.43 17.07
CA ALA A 51 -2.42 14.24 15.93
C ALA A 51 -3.86 14.77 16.04
N THR A 52 -4.77 14.06 16.73
CA THR A 52 -6.15 14.55 16.96
C THR A 52 -6.22 15.81 17.82
N LEU A 53 -5.13 16.20 18.50
CA LEU A 53 -5.04 17.48 19.21
C LEU A 53 -4.90 18.68 18.26
N PHE A 54 -4.38 18.45 17.05
CA PHE A 54 -4.12 19.48 16.04
C PHE A 54 -5.13 19.44 14.89
N VAL A 55 -5.79 18.30 14.68
CA VAL A 55 -6.76 18.07 13.60
C VAL A 55 -8.13 17.81 14.19
N PRO A 56 -9.18 18.55 13.79
CA PRO A 56 -10.53 18.30 14.28
C PRO A 56 -11.02 16.92 13.82
N VAL A 57 -11.43 16.07 14.77
CA VAL A 57 -11.97 14.74 14.50
C VAL A 57 -13.37 14.60 15.09
N SER A 58 -14.32 14.13 14.28
CA SER A 58 -15.69 13.83 14.71
C SER A 58 -15.86 12.33 15.02
N LEU A 59 -15.70 11.97 16.29
CA LEU A 59 -15.85 10.57 16.75
C LEU A 59 -17.31 10.16 17.07
N GLY A 60 -18.27 11.07 16.93
CA GLY A 60 -19.65 10.87 17.39
C GLY A 60 -20.53 9.97 16.52
N SER A 61 -20.05 9.50 15.36
CA SER A 61 -20.87 8.68 14.46
C SER A 61 -20.62 7.19 14.69
N LEU A 62 -21.68 6.44 15.06
CA LEU A 62 -21.60 4.98 15.20
C LEU A 62 -21.20 4.32 13.87
N GLN A 63 -21.69 4.85 12.75
CA GLN A 63 -21.33 4.37 11.42
C GLN A 63 -19.84 4.57 11.13
N GLY A 64 -19.26 5.73 11.47
CA GLY A 64 -17.82 5.97 11.30
C GLY A 64 -16.98 5.04 12.17
N PHE A 65 -17.42 4.75 13.40
CA PHE A 65 -16.74 3.78 14.27
C PHE A 65 -16.76 2.36 13.70
N LEU A 66 -17.92 1.87 13.24
CA LEU A 66 -18.04 0.55 12.65
C LEU A 66 -17.23 0.41 11.35
N SER A 67 -17.22 1.46 10.50
CA SER A 67 -16.37 1.50 9.32
C SER A 67 -14.88 1.47 9.68
N ALA A 68 -14.45 2.19 10.73
CA ALA A 68 -13.06 2.17 11.18
C ALA A 68 -12.63 0.79 11.69
N VAL A 69 -13.51 0.08 12.42
CA VAL A 69 -13.26 -1.30 12.85
C VAL A 69 -13.12 -2.24 11.65
N TYR A 70 -14.02 -2.13 10.67
CA TYR A 70 -13.96 -2.92 9.44
C TYR A 70 -12.66 -2.69 8.67
N VAL A 71 -12.30 -1.43 8.38
CA VAL A 71 -11.07 -1.06 7.66
C VAL A 71 -9.84 -1.51 8.43
N GLY A 72 -9.82 -1.31 9.75
CA GLY A 72 -8.69 -1.69 10.60
C GLY A 72 -8.42 -3.19 10.59
N LEU A 73 -9.46 -4.02 10.68
CA LEU A 73 -9.32 -5.48 10.70
C LEU A 73 -9.10 -6.07 9.31
N PHE A 74 -9.98 -5.77 8.36
CA PHE A 74 -10.03 -6.46 7.07
C PHE A 74 -9.16 -5.82 6.00
N GLU A 75 -9.05 -4.50 5.94
CA GLU A 75 -8.27 -3.82 4.91
C GLU A 75 -6.81 -3.60 5.32
N MET A 76 -6.56 -3.41 6.61
CA MET A 76 -5.24 -3.07 7.12
C MET A 76 -4.56 -4.25 7.83
N ALA A 77 -5.11 -4.78 8.93
CA ALA A 77 -4.40 -5.78 9.74
C ALA A 77 -4.12 -7.08 8.97
N VAL A 78 -5.16 -7.71 8.42
CA VAL A 78 -5.01 -8.99 7.71
C VAL A 78 -4.10 -8.86 6.47
N PRO A 79 -4.29 -7.89 5.55
CA PRO A 79 -3.45 -7.77 4.37
C PRO A 79 -2.01 -7.43 4.70
N PHE A 80 -1.74 -6.59 5.70
CA PHE A 80 -0.36 -6.24 6.08
C PHE A 80 0.38 -7.43 6.70
N ILE A 81 -0.29 -8.29 7.46
CA ILE A 81 0.32 -9.53 7.97
C ILE A 81 0.73 -10.42 6.79
N PHE A 82 -0.19 -10.67 5.84
CA PHE A 82 0.10 -11.49 4.66
C PHE A 82 1.20 -10.86 3.79
N PHE A 83 1.18 -9.55 3.59
CA PHE A 83 2.18 -8.84 2.80
C PHE A 83 3.57 -8.90 3.46
N GLY A 84 3.65 -8.68 4.77
CA GLY A 84 4.90 -8.82 5.52
C GLY A 84 5.46 -10.25 5.46
N LEU A 85 4.60 -11.25 5.64
CA LEU A 85 4.99 -12.66 5.51
C LEU A 85 5.45 -12.99 4.08
N ALA A 86 4.78 -12.46 3.06
CA ALA A 86 5.17 -12.64 1.66
C ALA A 86 6.55 -12.02 1.39
N LEU A 87 6.82 -10.82 1.89
CA LEU A 87 8.12 -10.16 1.75
C LEU A 87 9.26 -10.87 2.48
N GLN A 88 8.97 -11.56 3.59
CA GLN A 88 9.97 -12.35 4.31
C GLN A 88 10.26 -13.69 3.62
N LYS A 89 9.25 -14.32 3.02
CA LYS A 89 9.36 -15.65 2.39
C LYS A 89 9.74 -15.61 0.90
N THR A 90 9.55 -14.49 0.21
CA THR A 90 9.83 -14.36 -1.21
C THR A 90 11.33 -14.32 -1.51
N THR A 91 11.74 -15.02 -2.56
CA THR A 91 13.11 -14.95 -3.10
C THR A 91 13.36 -13.62 -3.83
N ASN A 92 12.30 -13.00 -4.39
CA ASN A 92 12.38 -11.73 -5.12
C ASN A 92 11.37 -10.70 -4.58
N PRO A 93 11.77 -9.85 -3.62
CA PRO A 93 10.91 -8.82 -3.04
C PRO A 93 10.51 -7.72 -4.03
N ALA A 94 11.32 -7.48 -5.08
CA ALA A 94 10.99 -6.49 -6.09
C ALA A 94 9.74 -6.91 -6.87
N LEU A 95 9.65 -8.20 -7.22
CA LEU A 95 8.48 -8.79 -7.88
C LEU A 95 7.23 -8.73 -6.98
N THR A 96 7.37 -9.06 -5.69
CA THR A 96 6.25 -8.96 -4.74
C THR A 96 5.72 -7.52 -4.62
N ASN A 97 6.59 -6.51 -4.60
CA ASN A 97 6.16 -5.10 -4.63
C ASN A 97 5.53 -4.70 -5.97
N GLN A 98 5.99 -5.28 -7.09
CA GLN A 98 5.40 -5.01 -8.40
C GLN A 98 3.98 -5.57 -8.53
N LEU A 99 3.69 -6.71 -7.91
CA LEU A 99 2.33 -7.26 -7.86
C LEU A 99 1.33 -6.30 -7.19
N CYS A 100 1.78 -5.43 -6.28
CA CYS A 100 0.92 -4.41 -5.69
C CYS A 100 0.40 -3.41 -6.75
N TYR A 101 1.10 -3.20 -7.86
CA TYR A 101 0.61 -2.38 -8.96
C TYR A 101 -0.55 -3.02 -9.75
N LEU A 102 -0.86 -4.30 -9.49
CA LEU A 102 -2.09 -4.93 -9.98
C LEU A 102 -3.32 -4.54 -9.15
N SER A 103 -3.13 -4.05 -7.91
CA SER A 103 -4.23 -3.60 -7.04
C SER A 103 -5.17 -2.59 -7.72
N PRO A 104 -4.69 -1.48 -8.32
CA PRO A 104 -5.56 -0.52 -9.00
C PRO A 104 -6.33 -1.13 -10.18
N PHE A 105 -5.82 -2.18 -10.82
CA PHE A 105 -6.55 -2.89 -11.87
C PHE A 105 -7.74 -3.66 -11.32
N ILE A 106 -7.49 -4.48 -10.29
CA ILE A 106 -8.52 -5.28 -9.65
C ILE A 106 -9.57 -4.37 -9.01
N SER A 107 -9.14 -3.29 -8.37
CA SER A 107 -10.06 -2.33 -7.75
C SER A 107 -10.97 -1.67 -8.78
N LEU A 108 -10.50 -1.34 -9.99
CA LEU A 108 -11.35 -0.77 -11.04
C LEU A 108 -12.46 -1.72 -11.48
N PHE A 109 -12.15 -3.00 -11.62
CA PHE A 109 -13.17 -4.01 -11.92
C PHE A 109 -14.21 -4.11 -10.79
N LEU A 110 -13.75 -4.12 -9.54
CA LEU A 110 -14.62 -4.16 -8.37
C LEU A 110 -15.48 -2.89 -8.23
N ILE A 111 -14.92 -1.70 -8.47
CA ILE A 111 -15.66 -0.43 -8.43
C ILE A 111 -16.74 -0.42 -9.51
N HIS A 112 -16.42 -0.84 -10.74
CA HIS A 112 -17.43 -0.95 -11.79
C HIS A 112 -18.52 -1.98 -11.45
N ALA A 113 -18.14 -3.14 -10.92
CA ALA A 113 -19.10 -4.22 -10.60
C ALA A 113 -19.98 -3.92 -9.37
N VAL A 114 -19.43 -3.27 -8.33
CA VAL A 114 -20.11 -3.03 -7.05
C VAL A 114 -20.75 -1.64 -7.00
N LEU A 115 -20.05 -0.59 -7.45
CA LEU A 115 -20.55 0.79 -7.43
C LEU A 115 -21.23 1.19 -8.75
N GLY A 116 -21.03 0.45 -9.84
CA GLY A 116 -21.64 0.75 -11.15
C GLY A 116 -21.00 1.94 -11.88
N GLU A 117 -19.80 2.37 -11.49
CA GLU A 117 -19.14 3.54 -12.08
C GLU A 117 -18.69 3.29 -13.53
N THR A 118 -18.84 4.28 -14.40
CA THR A 118 -18.40 4.19 -15.80
C THR A 118 -16.88 4.33 -15.91
N ILE A 119 -16.22 3.29 -16.43
CA ILE A 119 -14.77 3.32 -16.68
C ILE A 119 -14.51 4.04 -18.02
N TYR A 120 -13.77 5.15 -17.96
CA TYR A 120 -13.34 5.89 -19.15
C TYR A 120 -12.26 5.14 -19.94
N PHE A 121 -12.21 5.38 -21.26
CA PHE A 121 -11.23 4.74 -22.15
C PHE A 121 -9.77 5.03 -21.76
N THR A 122 -9.50 6.23 -21.25
CA THR A 122 -8.19 6.65 -20.76
C THR A 122 -7.67 5.77 -19.62
N THR A 123 -8.58 5.21 -18.81
CA THR A 123 -8.23 4.29 -17.72
C THR A 123 -7.66 2.98 -18.27
N TYR A 124 -8.22 2.43 -19.35
CA TYR A 124 -7.68 1.24 -20.01
C TYR A 124 -6.30 1.49 -20.62
N MET A 125 -6.05 2.68 -21.18
CA MET A 125 -4.73 3.06 -21.69
C MET A 125 -3.68 3.17 -20.57
N GLY A 126 -4.03 3.84 -19.46
CA GLY A 126 -3.15 3.94 -18.29
C GLY A 126 -2.84 2.57 -17.69
N LEU A 127 -3.86 1.71 -17.60
CA LEU A 127 -3.73 0.33 -17.17
C LEU A 127 -2.77 -0.47 -18.06
N PHE A 128 -2.96 -0.39 -19.38
CA PHE A 128 -2.08 -1.07 -20.34
C PHE A 128 -0.62 -0.67 -20.14
N LEU A 129 -0.37 0.62 -19.92
CA LEU A 129 0.99 1.14 -19.69
C LEU A 129 1.62 0.58 -18.40
N ILE A 130 0.84 0.48 -17.31
CA ILE A 130 1.30 -0.09 -16.03
C ILE A 130 1.63 -1.57 -16.22
N VAL A 131 0.73 -2.36 -16.80
CA VAL A 131 0.93 -3.81 -17.01
C VAL A 131 2.14 -4.05 -17.91
N PHE A 132 2.25 -3.31 -19.01
CA PHE A 132 3.40 -3.39 -19.89
C PHE A 132 4.71 -3.05 -19.17
N GLY A 133 4.72 -2.01 -18.33
CA GLY A 133 5.87 -1.64 -17.53
C GLY A 133 6.32 -2.73 -16.54
N ILE A 134 5.36 -3.41 -15.89
CA ILE A 134 5.65 -4.52 -14.97
C ILE A 134 6.24 -5.71 -15.75
N LEU A 135 5.60 -6.12 -16.85
CA LEU A 135 6.07 -7.23 -17.69
C LEU A 135 7.46 -6.97 -18.27
N LEU A 136 7.73 -5.73 -18.68
CA LEU A 136 9.05 -5.32 -19.15
C LEU A 136 10.09 -5.40 -18.03
N ASN A 137 9.75 -4.93 -16.82
CA ASN A 137 10.65 -5.00 -15.67
C ASN A 137 10.99 -6.46 -15.31
N GLU A 138 9.96 -7.32 -15.25
CA GLU A 138 10.09 -8.76 -15.02
C GLU A 138 11.01 -9.42 -16.06
N TYR A 139 10.78 -9.14 -17.36
CA TYR A 139 11.56 -9.71 -18.46
C TYR A 139 13.03 -9.27 -18.42
N LEU A 140 13.28 -7.98 -18.16
CA LEU A 140 14.64 -7.45 -18.02
C LEU A 140 15.36 -8.04 -16.80
N ASN A 141 14.65 -8.22 -15.68
CA ASN A 141 15.23 -8.79 -14.47
C ASN A 141 15.58 -10.28 -14.65
N LYS A 142 14.75 -11.06 -15.35
CA LYS A 142 15.08 -12.45 -15.73
C LYS A 142 16.33 -12.55 -16.61
N ARG A 143 16.51 -11.63 -17.57
CA ARG A 143 17.73 -11.60 -18.40
C ARG A 143 18.99 -11.25 -17.63
N ARG A 144 18.89 -10.44 -16.57
CA ARG A 144 20.03 -10.04 -15.74
C ARG A 144 20.56 -11.14 -14.82
N VAL A 145 19.75 -12.17 -14.55
CA VAL A 145 20.13 -13.35 -13.75
C VAL A 145 20.64 -14.50 -14.62
N ALA A 146 20.35 -14.46 -15.93
CA ALA A 146 20.76 -15.49 -16.90
C ALA A 146 22.10 -15.19 -17.61
N VAL A 147 22.73 -14.04 -17.31
CA VAL A 147 24.06 -13.62 -17.78
C VAL A 147 25.00 -13.63 -16.59
#